data_AF-A0A3N9NGH7-F1
#
_entry.id   AF-A0A3N9NGH7-F1
#
_cell.length_a   1.000
_cell.length_b   1.000
_cell.length_c   1.000
_cell.angle_alpha   90.00
_cell.angle_beta   90.00
_cell.angle_gamma   90.00
#
_symmetry.space_group_name_H-M   'P 1'
#
loop_
_entity.id
_entity.type
_entity.pdbx_description
1 polymer ?
#
loop_
_entity_poly.entity_id
_entity_poly.type
_entity_poly.pdbx_seq_one_letter_code
_entity_poly.pdbx_strand_id
1 'polypeptide(L)'
;GSIVDAVSSGNRTIVFRVSGTIEMGDVILRPKSNTTIAGQTAPGDGICIKGRIHIGAVSDVVIRYIRVRVDAGAANSSGDAIDIDRGTNIIVDHVTASYARDEGISCQETSDSVTVQWCIISECLTFENHSYGSLIRGDYGDVKSYHHNLYAHNNNRMPRPGNYTSTSIDPEGLHFDFRNNVVYNWKGSQPGYNADTYTTSHYNFIGNAYIPGPESTVSNKIFKESCFDAIGYFENNSYNGVVPTDPWSLVSFSGFDATQIAAYQARSQAVLMEPVTTTSPFQALGDVLASAGASIPKRDTIDRRIVNDVLQRTGHSIATTADQPEGAWPVLNSLPAPADDDHDGMPNDWELAHNLNPNNPDDRNNIGYGGYTQLEVYLNTLTGEIITHIDDRIAYQPEEFILGQNYPNPFNPSTTINFTLPKSENVQILIFDQLGRTIKKLVDENKGKGEYSVVWSGINDAGDPVSSGIYYYTLKSSDNKKLTRKMILLR
;
A
#
# COMPACT_ATOMS: atom_id res chain seq x y z
N GLY A 1 -25.16 -18.94 -0.72
CA GLY A 1 -24.76 -19.63 0.53
C GLY A 1 -24.18 -18.62 1.50
N SER A 2 -23.68 -19.07 2.66
CA SER A 2 -22.94 -18.21 3.58
C SER A 2 -21.45 -18.12 3.20
N ILE A 3 -20.74 -17.08 3.64
CA ILE A 3 -19.30 -16.98 3.42
C ILE A 3 -18.53 -18.07 4.16
N VAL A 4 -19.00 -18.49 5.35
CA VAL A 4 -18.41 -19.57 6.13
C VAL A 4 -18.44 -20.88 5.34
N ASP A 5 -19.59 -21.21 4.72
CA ASP A 5 -19.70 -22.41 3.88
C ASP A 5 -18.86 -22.29 2.62
N ALA A 6 -18.82 -21.11 2.01
CA ALA A 6 -18.07 -20.86 0.78
C ALA A 6 -16.57 -21.12 0.97
N VAL A 7 -15.97 -20.62 2.06
CA VAL A 7 -14.54 -20.78 2.35
C VAL A 7 -14.17 -22.14 2.95
N SER A 8 -15.16 -22.93 3.40
CA SER A 8 -14.92 -24.22 4.09
C SER A 8 -14.31 -25.31 3.19
N SER A 9 -14.28 -25.10 1.87
CA SER A 9 -13.69 -25.99 0.88
C SER A 9 -12.81 -25.20 -0.08
N GLY A 10 -11.75 -25.85 -0.59
CA GLY A 10 -10.84 -25.26 -1.57
C GLY A 10 -11.33 -25.35 -3.01
N ASN A 11 -10.49 -24.91 -3.95
CA ASN A 11 -10.75 -24.86 -5.41
C ASN A 11 -11.98 -24.01 -5.74
N ARG A 12 -12.05 -22.80 -5.18
CA ARG A 12 -13.23 -21.93 -5.28
C ARG A 12 -12.85 -20.48 -5.51
N THR A 13 -13.59 -19.83 -6.40
CA THR A 13 -13.68 -18.39 -6.47
C THR A 13 -15.00 -17.96 -5.84
N ILE A 14 -14.92 -17.14 -4.81
CA ILE A 14 -16.04 -16.67 -4.01
C ILE A 14 -16.37 -15.25 -4.46
N VAL A 15 -17.52 -15.13 -5.12
CA VAL A 15 -18.11 -13.85 -5.54
C VAL A 15 -19.25 -13.46 -4.61
N PHE A 16 -19.55 -12.17 -4.55
CA PHE A 16 -20.57 -11.59 -3.69
C PHE A 16 -21.73 -11.06 -4.52
N ARG A 17 -22.90 -11.68 -4.38
CA ARG A 17 -24.19 -11.16 -4.89
C ARG A 17 -24.93 -10.31 -3.86
N VAL A 18 -24.26 -9.94 -2.78
CA VAL A 18 -24.77 -9.15 -1.66
C VAL A 18 -23.71 -8.16 -1.23
N SER A 19 -24.13 -7.11 -0.54
CA SER A 19 -23.26 -6.16 0.14
C SER A 19 -23.71 -6.03 1.59
N GLY A 20 -22.87 -5.43 2.44
CA GLY A 20 -23.20 -5.26 3.84
C GLY A 20 -22.10 -5.70 4.80
N THR A 21 -22.40 -5.54 6.08
CA THR A 21 -21.61 -6.10 7.16
C THR A 21 -22.07 -7.52 7.46
N ILE A 22 -21.19 -8.49 7.28
CA ILE A 22 -21.40 -9.89 7.66
C ILE A 22 -20.90 -10.04 9.10
N GLU A 23 -21.82 -10.27 10.02
CA GLU A 23 -21.50 -10.51 11.42
C GLU A 23 -21.08 -11.97 11.63
N MET A 24 -19.83 -12.17 12.06
CA MET A 24 -19.28 -13.51 12.25
C MET A 24 -19.54 -14.07 13.66
N GLY A 25 -19.85 -13.20 14.63
CA GLY A 25 -19.86 -13.57 16.05
C GLY A 25 -18.52 -14.22 16.44
N ASP A 26 -18.59 -15.41 17.03
CA ASP A 26 -17.40 -16.14 17.50
C ASP A 26 -16.69 -16.97 16.41
N VAL A 27 -17.12 -16.88 15.15
CA VAL A 27 -16.50 -17.60 14.04
C VAL A 27 -15.29 -16.82 13.49
N ILE A 28 -14.14 -17.50 13.37
CA ILE A 28 -12.99 -17.00 12.60
C ILE A 28 -13.07 -17.61 11.19
N LEU A 29 -13.06 -16.76 10.16
CA LEU A 29 -13.12 -17.19 8.77
C LEU A 29 -11.79 -17.85 8.37
N ARG A 30 -11.87 -19.04 7.77
CA ARG A 30 -10.69 -19.87 7.44
C ARG A 30 -10.77 -20.38 6.00
N PRO A 31 -10.22 -19.66 5.01
CA PRO A 31 -10.13 -20.17 3.65
C PRO A 31 -9.28 -21.43 3.57
N LYS A 32 -9.65 -22.31 2.62
CA LYS A 32 -8.88 -23.49 2.24
C LYS A 32 -8.02 -23.19 1.01
N SER A 33 -7.10 -24.09 0.65
CA SER A 33 -6.21 -23.88 -0.49
C SER A 33 -6.97 -23.66 -1.80
N ASN A 34 -6.34 -22.99 -2.76
CA ASN A 34 -6.92 -22.65 -4.07
C ASN A 34 -8.23 -21.85 -3.92
N THR A 35 -8.21 -20.80 -3.09
CA THR A 35 -9.39 -19.97 -2.82
C THR A 35 -9.14 -18.52 -3.18
N THR A 36 -10.03 -17.96 -4.02
CA THR A 36 -10.10 -16.52 -4.25
C THR A 36 -11.35 -15.95 -3.58
N ILE A 37 -11.20 -14.94 -2.71
CA ILE A 37 -12.30 -14.13 -2.16
C ILE A 37 -12.32 -12.79 -2.91
N ALA A 38 -13.27 -12.61 -3.81
CA ALA A 38 -13.32 -11.49 -4.74
C ALA A 38 -14.33 -10.41 -4.31
N GLY A 39 -13.96 -9.59 -3.32
CA GLY A 39 -14.82 -8.55 -2.75
C GLY A 39 -15.29 -7.48 -3.75
N GLN A 40 -14.55 -7.27 -4.84
CA GLN A 40 -14.89 -6.30 -5.89
C GLN A 40 -16.17 -6.65 -6.66
N THR A 41 -16.65 -7.88 -6.55
CA THR A 41 -17.91 -8.32 -7.14
C THR A 41 -19.15 -7.88 -6.35
N ALA A 42 -18.97 -7.48 -5.08
CA ALA A 42 -20.09 -7.09 -4.22
C ALA A 42 -20.82 -5.87 -4.80
N PRO A 43 -22.16 -5.90 -4.91
CA PRO A 43 -22.93 -4.73 -5.32
C PRO A 43 -22.85 -3.60 -4.28
N GLY A 44 -23.36 -2.40 -4.62
CA GLY A 44 -23.51 -1.30 -3.68
C GLY A 44 -22.19 -0.85 -3.05
N ASP A 45 -22.12 -0.88 -1.72
CA ASP A 45 -21.01 -0.30 -0.94
C ASP A 45 -19.93 -1.34 -0.55
N GLY A 46 -20.05 -2.56 -1.05
CA GLY A 46 -19.11 -3.65 -0.80
C GLY A 46 -19.38 -4.46 0.49
N ILE A 47 -18.36 -5.21 0.93
CA ILE A 47 -18.47 -6.17 2.04
C ILE A 47 -17.55 -5.79 3.19
N CYS A 48 -18.09 -5.89 4.41
CA CYS A 48 -17.32 -5.87 5.64
C CYS A 48 -17.52 -7.18 6.41
N ILE A 49 -16.44 -7.87 6.73
CA ILE A 49 -16.42 -8.96 7.71
C ILE A 49 -16.23 -8.33 9.08
N LYS A 50 -17.28 -8.40 9.91
CA LYS A 50 -17.20 -8.06 11.32
C LYS A 50 -16.73 -9.31 12.07
N GLY A 51 -15.41 -9.43 12.21
CA GLY A 51 -14.73 -10.65 12.65
C GLY A 51 -13.26 -10.67 12.24
N ARG A 52 -12.71 -11.89 12.13
CA ARG A 52 -11.28 -12.14 11.83
C ARG A 52 -11.12 -13.19 10.73
N ILE A 53 -9.98 -13.16 10.04
CA ILE A 53 -9.57 -14.17 9.06
C ILE A 53 -8.27 -14.83 9.52
N HIS A 54 -8.19 -16.15 9.41
CA HIS A 54 -6.96 -16.91 9.63
C HIS A 54 -6.68 -17.77 8.39
N ILE A 55 -5.59 -17.45 7.70
CA ILE A 55 -5.05 -18.16 6.53
C ILE A 55 -3.94 -19.08 7.05
N GLY A 56 -4.34 -20.26 7.53
CA GLY A 56 -3.49 -21.18 8.28
C GLY A 56 -3.25 -22.50 7.56
N ALA A 57 -1.99 -22.87 7.27
CA ALA A 57 -1.61 -24.16 6.67
C ALA A 57 -2.32 -24.45 5.33
N VAL A 58 -2.31 -23.47 4.42
CA VAL A 58 -2.97 -23.51 3.10
C VAL A 58 -2.08 -22.90 2.03
N SER A 59 -2.38 -23.17 0.77
CA SER A 59 -1.68 -22.60 -0.37
C SER A 59 -2.62 -21.93 -1.37
N ASP A 60 -2.11 -20.99 -2.16
CA ASP A 60 -2.80 -20.42 -3.32
C ASP A 60 -4.13 -19.74 -2.90
N VAL A 61 -4.01 -18.74 -2.02
CA VAL A 61 -5.15 -17.98 -1.50
C VAL A 61 -5.02 -16.52 -1.90
N VAL A 62 -6.07 -15.99 -2.52
CA VAL A 62 -6.19 -14.58 -2.89
C VAL A 62 -7.38 -13.97 -2.16
N ILE A 63 -7.18 -12.85 -1.46
CA ILE A 63 -8.26 -12.09 -0.82
C ILE A 63 -8.18 -10.65 -1.31
N ARG A 64 -9.26 -10.17 -1.94
CA ARG A 64 -9.32 -8.82 -2.50
C ARG A 64 -10.55 -8.02 -2.09
N TYR A 65 -10.40 -6.71 -1.95
CA TYR A 65 -11.48 -5.72 -1.88
C TYR A 65 -12.55 -5.99 -0.80
N ILE A 66 -12.16 -6.56 0.34
CA ILE A 66 -13.03 -6.70 1.51
C ILE A 66 -12.50 -5.90 2.69
N ARG A 67 -13.40 -5.57 3.61
CA ARG A 67 -13.01 -5.02 4.92
C ARG A 67 -13.06 -6.14 5.94
N VAL A 68 -12.07 -6.18 6.83
CA VAL A 68 -12.03 -7.06 8.00
C VAL A 68 -11.87 -6.16 9.21
N ARG A 69 -12.92 -6.06 10.01
CA ARG A 69 -12.94 -5.25 11.22
C ARG A 69 -13.30 -6.13 12.39
N VAL A 70 -12.39 -6.21 13.35
CA VAL A 70 -12.56 -7.12 14.48
C VAL A 70 -13.71 -6.64 15.37
N ASP A 71 -14.63 -7.56 15.66
CA ASP A 71 -15.68 -7.31 16.65
C ASP A 71 -15.11 -7.45 18.05
N ALA A 72 -14.72 -6.34 18.69
CA ALA A 72 -14.18 -6.35 20.04
C ALA A 72 -15.11 -6.99 21.10
N GLY A 73 -16.42 -7.11 20.79
CA GLY A 73 -17.39 -7.78 21.66
C GLY A 73 -17.45 -9.31 21.52
N ALA A 74 -16.87 -9.90 20.47
CA ALA A 74 -16.90 -11.34 20.23
C ALA A 74 -15.87 -12.10 21.10
N ALA A 75 -16.14 -13.36 21.44
CA ALA A 75 -15.24 -14.16 22.27
C ALA A 75 -13.91 -14.49 21.56
N ASN A 76 -13.94 -14.58 20.23
CA ASN A 76 -12.77 -14.85 19.39
C ASN A 76 -12.00 -13.58 18.96
N SER A 77 -12.33 -12.43 19.54
CA SER A 77 -11.82 -11.13 19.10
C SER A 77 -10.35 -10.88 19.44
N SER A 78 -9.76 -11.65 20.36
CA SER A 78 -8.35 -11.51 20.75
C SER A 78 -7.41 -11.98 19.63
N GLY A 79 -6.59 -11.07 19.11
CA GLY A 79 -5.58 -11.29 18.07
C GLY A 79 -5.82 -10.47 16.80
N ASP A 80 -5.21 -10.94 15.71
CA ASP A 80 -5.08 -10.15 14.48
C ASP A 80 -6.37 -10.07 13.67
N ALA A 81 -6.56 -8.99 12.89
CA ALA A 81 -7.66 -8.97 11.93
C ALA A 81 -7.46 -10.03 10.84
N ILE A 82 -6.23 -10.15 10.32
CA ILE A 82 -5.82 -11.19 9.37
C ILE A 82 -4.49 -11.79 9.84
N ASP A 83 -4.53 -13.08 10.17
CA ASP A 83 -3.36 -13.87 10.56
C ASP A 83 -3.00 -14.86 9.44
N ILE A 84 -1.76 -14.77 8.95
CA ILE A 84 -1.19 -15.71 7.97
C ILE A 84 -0.13 -16.54 8.68
N ASP A 85 -0.32 -17.86 8.72
CA ASP A 85 0.55 -18.81 9.39
C ASP A 85 0.66 -20.09 8.56
N ARG A 86 1.88 -20.62 8.38
CA ARG A 86 2.15 -21.81 7.54
C ARG A 86 1.53 -21.73 6.13
N GLY A 87 1.41 -20.53 5.55
CA GLY A 87 0.75 -20.31 4.26
C GLY A 87 1.74 -20.16 3.11
N THR A 88 1.44 -20.67 1.91
CA THR A 88 2.29 -20.49 0.72
C THR A 88 1.51 -19.89 -0.45
N ASN A 89 2.11 -19.00 -1.25
CA ASN A 89 1.44 -18.35 -2.38
C ASN A 89 0.16 -17.60 -1.95
N ILE A 90 0.31 -16.62 -1.08
CA ILE A 90 -0.81 -15.88 -0.50
C ILE A 90 -0.78 -14.43 -0.98
N ILE A 91 -1.91 -13.93 -1.49
CA ILE A 91 -2.08 -12.53 -1.87
C ILE A 91 -3.23 -11.93 -1.06
N VAL A 92 -2.92 -10.87 -0.31
CA VAL A 92 -3.91 -9.98 0.31
C VAL A 92 -3.78 -8.63 -0.37
N ASP A 93 -4.74 -8.28 -1.23
CA ASP A 93 -4.67 -7.09 -2.09
C ASP A 93 -5.92 -6.21 -1.91
N HIS A 94 -5.74 -4.90 -1.71
CA HIS A 94 -6.88 -3.98 -1.54
C HIS A 94 -7.84 -4.37 -0.40
N VAL A 95 -7.29 -4.87 0.71
CA VAL A 95 -8.07 -5.19 1.91
C VAL A 95 -7.94 -4.07 2.94
N THR A 96 -9.03 -3.77 3.65
CA THR A 96 -8.96 -2.92 4.85
C THR A 96 -8.98 -3.83 6.07
N ALA A 97 -7.98 -3.72 6.95
CA ALA A 97 -7.92 -4.36 8.26
C ALA A 97 -7.93 -3.30 9.37
N SER A 98 -8.94 -3.35 10.25
CA SER A 98 -9.06 -2.42 11.37
C SER A 98 -9.55 -3.06 12.67
N TYR A 99 -9.35 -2.34 13.77
CA TYR A 99 -9.85 -2.67 15.11
C TYR A 99 -9.30 -3.97 15.69
N ALA A 100 -8.22 -4.49 15.11
CA ALA A 100 -7.58 -5.68 15.66
C ALA A 100 -7.15 -5.46 17.10
N ARG A 101 -7.14 -6.54 17.87
CA ARG A 101 -6.76 -6.53 19.28
C ARG A 101 -5.26 -6.80 19.50
N ASP A 102 -4.59 -7.28 18.47
CA ASP A 102 -3.14 -7.39 18.40
C ASP A 102 -2.63 -6.70 17.11
N GLU A 103 -2.46 -7.43 16.00
CA GLU A 103 -2.04 -6.84 14.72
C GLU A 103 -3.15 -6.70 13.67
N GLY A 104 -2.99 -5.73 12.76
CA GLY A 104 -3.90 -5.62 11.61
C GLY A 104 -3.74 -6.80 10.64
N ILE A 105 -2.56 -6.93 10.02
CA ILE A 105 -2.25 -8.03 9.10
C ILE A 105 -0.84 -8.54 9.38
N SER A 106 -0.71 -9.76 9.90
CA SER A 106 0.57 -10.41 10.18
C SER A 106 0.84 -11.59 9.28
N CYS A 107 2.12 -11.94 9.16
CA CYS A 107 2.58 -13.13 8.48
C CYS A 107 3.70 -13.78 9.30
N GLN A 108 3.39 -14.93 9.89
CA GLN A 108 4.26 -15.63 10.84
C GLN A 108 5.16 -16.65 10.14
N GLU A 109 6.04 -17.32 10.90
CA GLU A 109 7.03 -18.26 10.36
C GLU A 109 6.42 -19.38 9.52
N THR A 110 7.27 -20.04 8.73
CA THR A 110 6.91 -21.15 7.82
C THR A 110 5.88 -20.77 6.77
N SER A 111 5.65 -19.47 6.57
CA SER A 111 4.83 -18.93 5.49
C SER A 111 5.75 -18.32 4.44
N ASP A 112 5.57 -18.72 3.19
CA ASP A 112 6.46 -18.35 2.09
C ASP A 112 5.68 -17.79 0.90
N SER A 113 6.31 -16.97 0.08
CA SER A 113 5.72 -16.39 -1.12
C SER A 113 4.40 -15.64 -0.80
N VAL A 114 4.47 -14.73 0.17
CA VAL A 114 3.31 -13.95 0.65
C VAL A 114 3.43 -12.48 0.22
N THR A 115 2.36 -11.95 -0.38
CA THR A 115 2.26 -10.53 -0.76
C THR A 115 1.06 -9.88 -0.09
N VAL A 116 1.31 -8.79 0.64
CA VAL A 116 0.28 -7.89 1.19
C VAL A 116 0.42 -6.54 0.52
N GLN A 117 -0.55 -6.17 -0.31
CA GLN A 117 -0.43 -4.98 -1.15
C GLN A 117 -1.69 -4.13 -1.19
N TRP A 118 -1.50 -2.82 -1.38
CA TRP A 118 -2.62 -1.88 -1.51
C TRP A 118 -3.63 -1.96 -0.37
N CYS A 119 -3.24 -2.39 0.83
CA CYS A 119 -4.14 -2.54 1.97
C CYS A 119 -4.19 -1.28 2.83
N ILE A 120 -5.29 -1.09 3.58
CA ILE A 120 -5.34 -0.16 4.71
C ILE A 120 -5.24 -0.99 5.99
N ILE A 121 -4.25 -0.70 6.82
CA ILE A 121 -3.99 -1.39 8.09
C ILE A 121 -4.02 -0.32 9.19
N SER A 122 -5.14 -0.21 9.90
CA SER A 122 -5.40 0.98 10.71
C SER A 122 -6.16 0.73 12.00
N GLU A 123 -5.92 1.59 12.99
CA GLU A 123 -6.71 1.66 14.22
C GLU A 123 -6.85 0.31 14.94
N CYS A 124 -5.76 -0.45 15.05
CA CYS A 124 -5.70 -1.53 16.02
C CYS A 124 -5.94 -0.95 17.42
N LEU A 125 -6.70 -1.66 18.25
CA LEU A 125 -7.28 -1.12 19.48
C LEU A 125 -6.23 -0.97 20.56
N THR A 126 -6.21 0.17 21.25
CA THR A 126 -5.17 0.47 22.24
C THR A 126 -5.44 -0.09 23.64
N PHE A 127 -6.64 -0.60 23.94
CA PHE A 127 -6.98 -1.05 25.30
C PHE A 127 -6.11 -2.21 25.82
N GLU A 128 -5.59 -3.07 24.95
CA GLU A 128 -4.68 -4.17 25.34
C GLU A 128 -3.20 -3.77 25.33
N ASN A 129 -2.92 -2.48 25.10
CA ASN A 129 -1.59 -1.97 24.79
C ASN A 129 -0.91 -2.68 23.59
N HIS A 130 -1.69 -3.38 22.76
CA HIS A 130 -1.27 -4.12 21.57
C HIS A 130 -2.00 -3.57 20.33
N SER A 131 -1.75 -2.29 20.02
CA SER A 131 -2.26 -1.64 18.80
C SER A 131 -1.16 -1.68 17.75
N TYR A 132 -1.06 -2.77 16.98
CA TYR A 132 0.09 -3.01 16.12
C TYR A 132 -0.27 -3.22 14.65
N GLY A 133 0.63 -2.83 13.74
CA GLY A 133 0.38 -2.94 12.30
C GLY A 133 0.52 -4.38 11.80
N SER A 134 1.75 -4.90 11.83
CA SER A 134 2.13 -6.18 11.25
C SER A 134 3.33 -6.79 11.97
N LEU A 135 3.16 -8.01 12.47
CA LEU A 135 4.26 -8.88 12.88
C LEU A 135 4.67 -9.73 11.68
N ILE A 136 5.93 -9.61 11.26
CA ILE A 136 6.48 -10.37 10.13
C ILE A 136 7.57 -11.28 10.68
N ARG A 137 7.33 -12.58 10.69
CA ARG A 137 8.31 -13.59 11.08
C ARG A 137 8.58 -14.50 9.91
N GLY A 138 9.81 -14.92 9.69
CA GLY A 138 10.13 -15.93 8.67
C GLY A 138 11.43 -16.64 8.99
N ASP A 139 11.59 -17.81 8.39
CA ASP A 139 12.73 -18.70 8.57
C ASP A 139 13.13 -19.35 7.23
N TYR A 140 14.35 -19.86 7.14
CA TYR A 140 14.87 -20.68 6.03
C TYR A 140 14.60 -20.14 4.61
N GLY A 141 14.73 -18.83 4.42
CA GLY A 141 14.58 -18.18 3.11
C GLY A 141 13.16 -17.74 2.75
N ASP A 142 12.20 -17.85 3.68
CA ASP A 142 10.82 -17.38 3.49
C ASP A 142 10.76 -15.98 2.87
N VAL A 143 10.01 -15.83 1.77
CA VAL A 143 9.89 -14.59 1.00
C VAL A 143 8.56 -13.88 1.26
N LYS A 144 8.62 -12.61 1.67
CA LYS A 144 7.42 -11.82 2.01
C LYS A 144 7.53 -10.40 1.45
N SER A 145 6.48 -9.91 0.80
CA SER A 145 6.43 -8.54 0.28
C SER A 145 5.23 -7.78 0.83
N TYR A 146 5.46 -6.57 1.31
CA TYR A 146 4.46 -5.65 1.79
C TYR A 146 4.66 -4.32 1.07
N HIS A 147 3.78 -4.00 0.12
CA HIS A 147 3.94 -2.79 -0.68
C HIS A 147 2.67 -1.99 -0.97
N HIS A 148 2.83 -0.68 -1.12
CA HIS A 148 1.70 0.22 -1.40
C HIS A 148 0.58 0.16 -0.34
N ASN A 149 0.91 -0.22 0.90
CA ASN A 149 -0.06 -0.24 1.99
C ASN A 149 -0.11 1.10 2.73
N LEU A 150 -1.27 1.44 3.27
CA LEU A 150 -1.45 2.52 4.24
C LEU A 150 -1.51 1.95 5.65
N TYR A 151 -0.52 2.26 6.46
CA TYR A 151 -0.56 2.06 7.90
C TYR A 151 -0.94 3.37 8.59
N ALA A 152 -1.98 3.38 9.43
CA ALA A 152 -2.45 4.60 10.07
C ALA A 152 -2.97 4.37 11.50
N HIS A 153 -2.59 5.24 12.43
CA HIS A 153 -3.14 5.27 13.81
C HIS A 153 -2.93 3.98 14.62
N ASN A 154 -1.91 3.18 14.28
CA ASN A 154 -1.46 2.06 15.11
C ASN A 154 -0.32 2.54 16.01
N ASN A 155 -0.13 1.94 17.19
CA ASN A 155 0.98 2.34 18.07
C ASN A 155 2.36 2.04 17.46
N ASN A 156 2.58 0.84 16.90
CA ASN A 156 3.90 0.39 16.46
C ASN A 156 3.83 -0.82 15.50
N ARG A 157 4.96 -1.50 15.25
CA ARG A 157 5.10 -2.67 14.35
C ARG A 157 4.59 -2.37 12.93
N MET A 158 5.10 -1.29 12.34
CA MET A 158 4.78 -0.90 10.96
C MET A 158 6.06 -0.82 10.11
N PRO A 159 6.73 -1.97 9.87
CA PRO A 159 6.45 -3.33 10.38
C PRO A 159 7.40 -3.75 11.54
N ARG A 160 7.17 -4.94 12.11
CA ARG A 160 8.16 -5.65 12.95
C ARG A 160 8.64 -6.95 12.28
N PRO A 161 9.73 -6.92 11.50
CA PRO A 161 10.35 -8.12 10.93
C PRO A 161 11.20 -8.88 11.96
N GLY A 162 11.46 -10.15 11.71
CA GLY A 162 12.52 -10.94 12.36
C GLY A 162 12.33 -12.45 12.18
N ASN A 163 13.02 -13.22 13.03
CA ASN A 163 13.07 -14.68 12.99
C ASN A 163 13.23 -15.24 14.42
N TYR A 164 12.46 -16.24 14.86
CA TYR A 164 12.67 -16.86 16.19
C TYR A 164 13.84 -17.86 16.23
N THR A 165 14.34 -18.30 15.08
CA THR A 165 15.46 -19.23 14.95
C THR A 165 16.79 -18.47 14.98
N SER A 166 17.76 -18.98 15.76
CA SER A 166 19.07 -18.34 15.87
C SER A 166 19.88 -18.47 14.58
N THR A 167 20.72 -17.47 14.29
CA THR A 167 21.61 -17.43 13.11
C THR A 167 22.45 -18.70 12.93
N SER A 168 22.83 -19.37 14.02
CA SER A 168 23.61 -20.61 13.97
C SER A 168 22.85 -21.81 13.41
N ILE A 169 21.52 -21.79 13.48
CA ILE A 169 20.62 -22.86 12.99
C ILE A 169 20.08 -22.46 11.62
N ASP A 170 19.64 -21.21 11.49
CA ASP A 170 19.08 -20.64 10.27
C ASP A 170 19.88 -19.38 9.88
N PRO A 171 20.93 -19.56 9.06
CA PRO A 171 21.76 -18.46 8.59
C PRO A 171 21.15 -17.71 7.40
N GLU A 172 19.98 -18.11 6.91
CA GLU A 172 19.29 -17.48 5.79
C GLU A 172 18.15 -16.59 6.30
N GLY A 173 17.27 -17.15 7.14
CA GLY A 173 16.20 -16.41 7.78
C GLY A 173 15.17 -15.82 6.82
N LEU A 174 14.45 -14.80 7.29
CA LEU A 174 13.43 -14.10 6.52
C LEU A 174 14.02 -13.25 5.38
N HIS A 175 13.43 -13.31 4.18
CA HIS A 175 13.62 -12.36 3.10
C HIS A 175 12.37 -11.47 2.95
N PHE A 176 12.47 -10.21 3.37
CA PHE A 176 11.32 -9.32 3.46
C PHE A 176 11.48 -8.03 2.69
N ASP A 177 10.39 -7.57 2.07
CA ASP A 177 10.40 -6.38 1.25
C ASP A 177 9.27 -5.43 1.63
N PHE A 178 9.64 -4.30 2.21
CA PHE A 178 8.73 -3.25 2.63
C PHE A 178 8.93 -2.02 1.76
N ARG A 179 8.10 -1.84 0.73
CA ARG A 179 8.30 -0.78 -0.27
C ARG A 179 7.08 0.04 -0.63
N ASN A 180 7.29 1.31 -0.97
CA ASN A 180 6.22 2.24 -1.38
C ASN A 180 5.03 2.32 -0.42
N ASN A 181 5.21 1.99 0.87
CA ASN A 181 4.14 2.09 1.86
C ASN A 181 4.03 3.52 2.41
N VAL A 182 2.85 3.86 2.91
CA VAL A 182 2.60 5.08 3.68
C VAL A 182 2.39 4.69 5.13
N VAL A 183 3.14 5.31 6.05
CA VAL A 183 3.06 5.05 7.49
C VAL A 183 2.76 6.35 8.22
N TYR A 184 1.60 6.42 8.88
CA TYR A 184 1.05 7.64 9.45
C TYR A 184 0.67 7.50 10.93
N ASN A 185 0.98 8.55 11.70
CA ASN A 185 0.49 8.75 13.07
C ASN A 185 0.72 7.55 14.00
N TRP A 186 1.95 7.06 14.06
CA TRP A 186 2.34 6.04 15.05
C TRP A 186 2.49 6.64 16.44
N LYS A 187 2.46 5.80 17.48
CA LYS A 187 2.73 6.22 18.86
C LYS A 187 4.23 6.16 19.18
N GLY A 188 4.72 7.19 19.85
CA GLY A 188 6.12 7.26 20.28
C GLY A 188 7.08 7.63 19.14
N SER A 189 8.34 7.24 19.28
CA SER A 189 9.43 7.79 18.46
C SER A 189 9.75 7.02 17.19
N GLN A 190 9.26 5.81 16.95
CA GLN A 190 9.47 5.12 15.69
C GLN A 190 8.34 4.13 15.40
N PRO A 191 7.93 3.97 14.13
CA PRO A 191 6.84 3.09 13.73
C PRO A 191 7.25 1.62 13.53
N GLY A 192 8.48 1.35 13.11
CA GLY A 192 8.99 -0.01 12.86
C GLY A 192 10.16 -0.35 13.77
N TYR A 193 10.38 -1.64 14.01
CA TYR A 193 11.55 -2.12 14.74
C TYR A 193 11.81 -3.60 14.52
N ASN A 194 13.07 -4.02 14.69
CA ASN A 194 13.44 -5.39 15.00
C ASN A 194 13.93 -5.43 16.45
N ALA A 195 13.34 -6.30 17.26
CA ALA A 195 13.64 -6.47 18.68
C ALA A 195 14.42 -7.74 18.98
N ASP A 196 14.73 -8.54 17.95
CA ASP A 196 15.55 -9.73 18.08
C ASP A 196 17.02 -9.31 18.32
N THR A 197 17.89 -10.27 18.64
CA THR A 197 19.30 -9.96 18.99
C THR A 197 20.30 -10.75 18.15
N TYR A 198 20.12 -12.07 18.02
CA TYR A 198 21.05 -12.98 17.33
C TYR A 198 20.31 -13.92 16.37
N THR A 199 19.55 -13.33 15.45
CA THR A 199 18.75 -14.04 14.45
C THR A 199 18.96 -13.41 13.08
N THR A 200 18.96 -14.22 12.03
CA THR A 200 19.15 -13.69 10.67
C THR A 200 17.81 -13.31 10.07
N SER A 201 17.76 -12.10 9.50
CA SER A 201 16.64 -11.60 8.71
C SER A 201 17.16 -10.54 7.76
N HIS A 202 16.79 -10.66 6.51
CA HIS A 202 17.12 -9.75 5.43
C HIS A 202 15.88 -8.92 5.10
N TYR A 203 16.00 -7.59 5.07
CA TYR A 203 14.86 -6.78 4.73
C TYR A 203 15.17 -5.48 3.98
N ASN A 204 14.33 -5.19 2.99
CA ASN A 204 14.32 -3.94 2.25
C ASN A 204 13.29 -2.98 2.83
N PHE A 205 13.70 -1.72 2.99
CA PHE A 205 12.83 -0.57 3.26
C PHE A 205 13.09 0.44 2.15
N ILE A 206 12.23 0.48 1.13
CA ILE A 206 12.50 1.25 -0.09
C ILE A 206 11.31 2.14 -0.46
N GLY A 207 11.55 3.44 -0.67
CA GLY A 207 10.52 4.33 -1.23
C GLY A 207 9.31 4.58 -0.33
N ASN A 208 9.41 4.32 0.98
CA ASN A 208 8.27 4.49 1.89
C ASN A 208 8.11 5.95 2.36
N ALA A 209 6.88 6.38 2.60
CA ALA A 209 6.53 7.68 3.14
C ALA A 209 6.14 7.61 4.62
N TYR A 210 6.99 8.10 5.50
CA TYR A 210 6.72 8.17 6.95
C TYR A 210 6.27 9.57 7.34
N ILE A 211 5.09 9.65 7.94
CA ILE A 211 4.39 10.89 8.19
C ILE A 211 4.02 10.94 9.69
N PRO A 212 4.72 11.75 10.51
CA PRO A 212 4.31 11.90 11.90
C PRO A 212 2.95 12.60 11.95
N GLY A 213 2.08 12.11 12.84
CA GLY A 213 0.78 12.72 13.13
C GLY A 213 0.70 13.21 14.59
N PRO A 214 -0.49 13.61 15.06
CA PRO A 214 -0.71 14.13 16.41
C PRO A 214 -0.19 13.27 17.57
N GLU A 215 -0.11 11.94 17.39
CA GLU A 215 0.33 10.99 18.44
C GLU A 215 1.80 10.57 18.31
N SER A 216 2.46 11.00 17.24
CA SER A 216 3.86 10.69 16.97
C SER A 216 4.79 11.61 17.74
N THR A 217 5.80 11.04 18.40
CA THR A 217 6.92 11.82 18.90
C THR A 217 7.86 12.11 17.74
N VAL A 218 8.11 13.41 17.48
CA VAL A 218 9.02 13.82 16.40
C VAL A 218 10.45 13.43 16.77
N SER A 219 10.98 12.44 16.05
CA SER A 219 12.30 11.85 16.31
C SER A 219 13.20 11.79 15.07
N ASN A 220 12.63 11.90 13.87
CA ASN A 220 13.21 11.53 12.56
C ASN A 220 13.56 10.05 12.35
N LYS A 221 13.19 9.16 13.28
CA LYS A 221 13.45 7.72 13.18
C LYS A 221 12.25 6.96 12.64
N ILE A 222 12.50 6.11 11.65
CA ILE A 222 11.49 5.23 11.03
C ILE A 222 11.61 3.79 11.53
N PHE A 223 12.82 3.40 11.96
CA PHE A 223 13.11 2.03 12.34
C PHE A 223 14.12 1.95 13.49
N LYS A 224 13.85 1.06 14.46
CA LYS A 224 14.81 0.71 15.52
C LYS A 224 15.34 -0.70 15.30
N GLU A 225 16.65 -0.82 15.08
CA GLU A 225 17.34 -2.10 14.97
C GLU A 225 17.96 -2.50 16.32
N SER A 226 17.74 -3.74 16.73
CA SER A 226 18.33 -4.35 17.94
C SER A 226 19.04 -5.68 17.64
N CYS A 227 18.93 -6.19 16.40
CA CYS A 227 19.46 -7.48 15.98
C CYS A 227 20.81 -7.34 15.28
N PHE A 228 21.85 -7.92 15.88
CA PHE A 228 23.23 -7.81 15.42
C PHE A 228 23.51 -8.58 14.13
N ASP A 229 22.69 -9.58 13.81
CA ASP A 229 22.90 -10.47 12.67
C ASP A 229 21.98 -10.14 11.48
N ALA A 230 20.99 -9.26 11.68
CA ALA A 230 20.09 -8.84 10.61
C ALA A 230 20.81 -8.01 9.52
N ILE A 231 20.25 -8.04 8.31
CA ILE A 231 20.73 -7.30 7.15
C ILE A 231 19.58 -6.42 6.65
N GLY A 232 19.54 -5.20 7.14
CA GLY A 232 18.60 -4.17 6.69
C GLY A 232 19.17 -3.34 5.54
N TYR A 233 18.36 -3.07 4.53
CA TYR A 233 18.64 -2.18 3.42
C TYR A 233 17.62 -1.05 3.37
N PHE A 234 18.09 0.20 3.41
CA PHE A 234 17.24 1.39 3.48
C PHE A 234 17.58 2.32 2.32
N GLU A 235 16.59 2.61 1.47
CA GLU A 235 16.79 3.48 0.30
C GLU A 235 15.56 4.34 0.04
N ASN A 236 15.77 5.62 -0.31
CA ASN A 236 14.72 6.52 -0.78
C ASN A 236 13.47 6.62 0.12
N ASN A 237 13.60 6.38 1.44
CA ASN A 237 12.51 6.58 2.38
C ASN A 237 12.42 8.06 2.77
N SER A 238 11.20 8.59 2.89
CA SER A 238 11.00 9.94 3.39
C SER A 238 10.53 9.95 4.84
N TYR A 239 11.05 10.90 5.62
CA TYR A 239 10.46 11.29 6.90
C TYR A 239 9.87 12.68 6.78
N ASN A 240 8.56 12.78 7.00
CA ASN A 240 7.78 14.00 6.90
C ASN A 240 8.02 14.78 5.58
N GLY A 241 8.07 14.06 4.45
CA GLY A 241 8.28 14.65 3.12
C GLY A 241 9.72 15.01 2.79
N VAL A 242 10.70 14.56 3.58
CA VAL A 242 12.13 14.75 3.29
C VAL A 242 12.80 13.39 3.14
N VAL A 243 13.43 13.15 1.99
CA VAL A 243 14.34 12.01 1.80
C VAL A 243 15.75 12.47 2.21
N PRO A 244 16.34 11.91 3.27
CA PRO A 244 17.69 12.30 3.69
C PRO A 244 18.74 11.76 2.71
N THR A 245 19.87 12.47 2.61
CA THR A 245 21.02 12.01 1.82
C THR A 245 21.65 10.75 2.39
N ASP A 246 21.70 10.64 3.72
CA ASP A 246 22.12 9.44 4.43
C ASP A 246 20.88 8.66 4.90
N PRO A 247 20.55 7.50 4.31
CA PRO A 247 19.38 6.71 4.73
C PRO A 247 19.50 6.20 6.17
N TRP A 248 20.72 6.01 6.69
CA TRP A 248 20.94 5.56 8.06
C TRP A 248 20.55 6.60 9.10
N SER A 249 20.39 7.88 8.70
CA SER A 249 19.88 8.92 9.59
C SER A 249 18.47 8.60 10.09
N LEU A 250 17.71 7.76 9.37
CA LEU A 250 16.34 7.34 9.74
C LEU A 250 16.32 6.11 10.67
N VAL A 251 17.48 5.46 10.88
CA VAL A 251 17.58 4.25 11.69
C VAL A 251 18.18 4.59 13.05
N SER A 252 17.67 3.97 14.11
CA SER A 252 18.29 3.98 15.44
C SER A 252 18.77 2.58 15.80
N PHE A 253 20.01 2.46 16.26
CA PHE A 253 20.57 1.19 16.74
C PHE A 253 20.49 1.13 18.25
N SER A 254 19.95 0.02 18.78
CA SER A 254 19.76 -0.23 20.20
C SER A 254 20.65 -1.37 20.65
N GLY A 255 21.56 -1.12 21.59
CA GLY A 255 22.50 -2.13 22.10
C GLY A 255 23.80 -2.26 21.31
N PHE A 256 23.98 -1.49 20.22
CA PHE A 256 25.19 -1.51 19.41
C PHE A 256 26.24 -0.50 19.89
N ASP A 257 27.51 -0.88 19.80
CA ASP A 257 28.63 0.07 19.77
C ASP A 257 28.93 0.58 18.35
N ALA A 258 29.83 1.56 18.23
CA ALA A 258 30.17 2.18 16.95
C ALA A 258 30.78 1.20 15.92
N THR A 259 31.53 0.20 16.38
CA THR A 259 32.16 -0.80 15.51
C THR A 259 31.09 -1.75 14.96
N GLN A 260 30.15 -2.16 15.79
CA GLN A 260 29.02 -3.01 15.41
C GLN A 260 28.08 -2.29 14.45
N ILE A 261 27.83 -0.99 14.65
CA ILE A 261 27.05 -0.17 13.70
C ILE A 261 27.76 -0.12 12.35
N ALA A 262 29.06 0.18 12.32
CA ALA A 262 29.83 0.23 11.07
C ALA A 262 29.80 -1.13 10.34
N ALA A 263 29.92 -2.24 11.07
CA ALA A 263 29.83 -3.58 10.51
C ALA A 263 28.42 -3.89 9.97
N TYR A 264 27.36 -3.44 10.64
CA TYR A 264 25.98 -3.54 10.16
C TYR A 264 25.79 -2.80 8.84
N GLN A 265 26.22 -1.55 8.79
CA GLN A 265 26.08 -0.71 7.60
C GLN A 265 26.90 -1.26 6.43
N ALA A 266 28.09 -1.79 6.69
CA ALA A 266 28.97 -2.34 5.66
C ALA A 266 28.43 -3.61 4.99
N ARG A 267 27.60 -4.41 5.69
CA ARG A 267 26.97 -5.62 5.12
C ARG A 267 25.59 -5.35 4.51
N SER A 268 25.08 -4.13 4.62
CA SER A 268 23.78 -3.76 4.07
C SER A 268 23.76 -3.97 2.56
N GLN A 269 22.78 -4.73 2.09
CA GLN A 269 22.58 -5.01 0.68
C GLN A 269 21.10 -5.26 0.42
N ALA A 270 20.60 -4.83 -0.74
CA ALA A 270 19.23 -5.09 -1.13
C ALA A 270 18.98 -6.60 -1.24
N VAL A 271 17.87 -7.05 -0.65
CA VAL A 271 17.35 -8.41 -0.85
C VAL A 271 16.77 -8.49 -2.25
N LEU A 272 17.15 -9.52 -3.00
CA LEU A 272 16.54 -9.76 -4.31
C LEU A 272 15.14 -10.32 -4.09
N MET A 273 14.15 -9.63 -4.67
CA MET A 273 12.73 -9.93 -4.53
C MET A 273 12.09 -9.86 -5.91
N GLU A 274 10.89 -10.43 -6.05
CA GLU A 274 10.12 -10.29 -7.29
C GLU A 274 9.91 -8.82 -7.67
N PRO A 275 9.89 -8.47 -8.97
CA PRO A 275 9.82 -7.08 -9.40
C PRO A 275 8.52 -6.41 -8.97
N VAL A 276 8.65 -5.33 -8.21
CA VAL A 276 7.57 -4.38 -7.94
C VAL A 276 8.00 -3.02 -8.49
N THR A 277 7.09 -2.32 -9.15
CA THR A 277 7.34 -0.95 -9.62
C THR A 277 7.64 -0.04 -8.43
N THR A 278 8.91 0.28 -8.22
CA THR A 278 9.37 1.19 -7.16
C THR A 278 9.17 2.62 -7.63
N THR A 279 8.50 3.44 -6.82
CA THR A 279 8.25 4.85 -7.11
C THR A 279 8.93 5.72 -6.04
N SER A 280 8.93 7.05 -6.23
CA SER A 280 9.37 7.94 -5.16
C SER A 280 8.40 7.87 -3.97
N PRO A 281 8.83 8.12 -2.73
CA PRO A 281 7.92 8.14 -1.58
C PRO A 281 6.78 9.17 -1.73
N PHE A 282 6.98 10.23 -2.52
CA PHE A 282 5.93 11.20 -2.83
C PHE A 282 4.87 10.66 -3.78
N GLN A 283 5.30 9.88 -4.78
CA GLN A 283 4.40 9.21 -5.71
C GLN A 283 3.65 8.08 -4.99
N ALA A 284 4.36 7.25 -4.22
CA ALA A 284 3.79 6.24 -3.35
C ALA A 284 2.71 6.83 -2.42
N LEU A 285 2.97 8.00 -1.80
CA LEU A 285 1.96 8.68 -0.99
C LEU A 285 0.68 8.99 -1.78
N GLY A 286 0.81 9.54 -2.99
CA GLY A 286 -0.34 9.82 -3.85
C GLY A 286 -1.11 8.56 -4.23
N ASP A 287 -0.40 7.54 -4.68
CA ASP A 287 -0.98 6.29 -5.18
C ASP A 287 -1.71 5.52 -4.07
N VAL A 288 -1.06 5.36 -2.91
CA VAL A 288 -1.63 4.65 -1.76
C VAL A 288 -2.89 5.36 -1.25
N LEU A 289 -2.85 6.68 -1.10
CA LEU A 289 -4.03 7.44 -0.69
C LEU A 289 -5.15 7.41 -1.73
N ALA A 290 -4.84 7.25 -3.02
CA ALA A 290 -5.85 7.10 -4.06
C ALA A 290 -6.52 5.71 -4.02
N SER A 291 -5.74 4.64 -3.88
CA SER A 291 -6.20 3.29 -4.25
C SER A 291 -6.31 2.28 -3.10
N ALA A 292 -5.53 2.41 -2.03
CA ALA A 292 -5.43 1.37 -0.99
C ALA A 292 -6.74 1.08 -0.22
N GLY A 293 -6.82 -0.11 0.36
CA GLY A 293 -7.96 -0.65 1.12
C GLY A 293 -9.04 -1.21 0.22
N ALA A 294 -10.18 -1.55 0.81
CA ALA A 294 -11.38 -1.96 0.08
C ALA A 294 -11.98 -0.75 -0.65
N SER A 295 -11.31 -0.33 -1.72
CA SER A 295 -11.61 0.88 -2.49
C SER A 295 -12.64 0.66 -3.59
N ILE A 296 -12.92 -0.59 -3.92
CA ILE A 296 -13.95 -1.02 -4.86
C ILE A 296 -15.00 -1.83 -4.10
N PRO A 297 -16.31 -1.55 -4.29
CA PRO A 297 -16.90 -0.55 -5.20
C PRO A 297 -16.62 0.91 -4.80
N LYS A 298 -16.43 1.15 -3.49
CA LYS A 298 -16.01 2.44 -2.94
C LYS A 298 -15.51 2.23 -1.51
N ARG A 299 -14.64 3.11 -1.02
CA ARG A 299 -14.30 3.22 0.42
C ARG A 299 -15.50 3.67 1.26
N ASP A 300 -15.67 3.09 2.45
CA ASP A 300 -16.70 3.51 3.40
C ASP A 300 -16.30 4.77 4.20
N THR A 301 -17.11 5.16 5.19
CA THR A 301 -16.85 6.39 5.97
C THR A 301 -15.54 6.34 6.75
N ILE A 302 -15.19 5.19 7.35
CA ILE A 302 -13.96 5.03 8.14
C ILE A 302 -12.75 5.10 7.21
N ASP A 303 -12.72 4.30 6.14
CA ASP A 303 -11.56 4.24 5.24
C ASP A 303 -11.30 5.61 4.58
N ARG A 304 -12.36 6.36 4.25
CA ARG A 304 -12.24 7.74 3.76
C ARG A 304 -11.73 8.69 4.84
N ARG A 305 -12.17 8.56 6.10
CA ARG A 305 -11.65 9.38 7.20
C ARG A 305 -10.16 9.13 7.37
N ILE A 306 -9.71 7.87 7.42
CA ILE A 306 -8.29 7.52 7.58
C ILE A 306 -7.43 8.16 6.49
N VAL A 307 -7.87 8.08 5.23
CA VAL A 307 -7.17 8.74 4.11
C VAL A 307 -7.15 10.26 4.29
N ASN A 308 -8.27 10.86 4.70
CA ASN A 308 -8.34 12.29 4.98
C ASN A 308 -7.48 12.71 6.17
N ASP A 309 -7.34 11.87 7.19
CA ASP A 309 -6.49 12.14 8.35
C ASP A 309 -5.02 12.27 7.95
N VAL A 310 -4.55 11.43 7.01
CA VAL A 310 -3.21 11.56 6.42
C VAL A 310 -3.07 12.89 5.66
N LEU A 311 -4.06 13.24 4.82
CA LEU A 311 -4.05 14.47 4.01
C LEU A 311 -4.07 15.74 4.88
N GLN A 312 -4.84 15.74 5.96
CA GLN A 312 -5.06 16.89 6.83
C GLN A 312 -4.10 16.92 8.04
N ARG A 313 -3.28 15.87 8.23
CA ARG A 313 -2.43 15.69 9.41
C ARG A 313 -3.24 15.68 10.73
N THR A 314 -4.39 15.01 10.71
CA THR A 314 -5.32 14.86 11.85
C THR A 314 -5.48 13.39 12.25
N GLY A 315 -6.50 13.07 13.05
CA GLY A 315 -6.84 11.71 13.44
C GLY A 315 -6.20 11.28 14.75
N HIS A 316 -6.51 10.05 15.15
CA HIS A 316 -6.24 9.52 16.48
C HIS A 316 -6.33 7.98 16.47
N SER A 317 -5.63 7.35 17.40
CA SER A 317 -5.89 5.97 17.79
C SER A 317 -7.15 5.88 18.65
N ILE A 318 -7.77 4.70 18.70
CA ILE A 318 -8.95 4.43 19.52
C ILE A 318 -8.65 3.33 20.55
N ALA A 319 -9.20 3.44 21.76
CA ALA A 319 -9.06 2.40 22.77
C ALA A 319 -10.00 1.24 22.48
N THR A 320 -11.24 1.53 22.14
CA THR A 320 -12.27 0.55 21.80
C THR A 320 -13.07 1.03 20.59
N THR A 321 -13.84 0.14 19.96
CA THR A 321 -14.74 0.51 18.87
C THR A 321 -15.84 1.49 19.30
N ALA A 322 -16.11 1.64 20.60
CA ALA A 322 -17.05 2.63 21.12
C ALA A 322 -16.51 4.07 21.05
N ASP A 323 -15.19 4.23 20.92
CA ASP A 323 -14.53 5.53 20.84
C ASP A 323 -14.51 6.11 19.42
N GLN A 324 -15.05 5.40 18.43
CA GLN A 324 -15.12 5.88 17.05
C GLN A 324 -16.13 7.03 16.89
N PRO A 325 -15.70 8.25 16.50
CA PRO A 325 -16.59 9.41 16.43
C PRO A 325 -17.78 9.26 15.47
N GLU A 326 -17.59 8.61 14.33
CA GLU A 326 -18.67 8.33 13.37
C GLU A 326 -19.40 6.98 13.60
N GLY A 327 -19.04 6.25 14.66
CA GLY A 327 -19.47 4.89 14.93
C GLY A 327 -18.67 3.83 14.17
N ALA A 328 -18.29 2.75 14.86
CA ALA A 328 -17.38 1.74 14.32
C ALA A 328 -17.93 0.89 13.16
N TRP A 329 -19.25 0.89 12.96
CA TRP A 329 -19.92 0.01 11.99
C TRP A 329 -20.76 0.82 11.00
N PRO A 330 -20.15 1.43 9.97
CA PRO A 330 -20.89 2.15 8.94
C PRO A 330 -21.94 1.27 8.27
N VAL A 331 -23.10 1.85 7.97
CA VAL A 331 -24.11 1.19 7.14
C VAL A 331 -23.59 1.13 5.71
N LEU A 332 -23.41 -0.10 5.20
CA LEU A 332 -23.06 -0.35 3.81
C LEU A 332 -24.36 -0.58 3.02
N ASN A 333 -24.66 0.32 2.09
CA ASN A 333 -25.88 0.24 1.30
C ASN A 333 -25.74 -0.84 0.22
N SER A 334 -26.81 -1.60 0.02
CA SER A 334 -26.86 -2.65 -0.99
C SER A 334 -27.55 -2.18 -2.26
N LEU A 335 -27.10 -2.72 -3.38
CA LEU A 335 -27.74 -2.60 -4.68
C LEU A 335 -28.11 -4.01 -5.17
N PRO A 336 -29.07 -4.14 -6.11
CA PRO A 336 -29.32 -5.42 -6.76
C PRO A 336 -28.03 -5.96 -7.40
N ALA A 337 -27.74 -7.24 -7.18
CA ALA A 337 -26.68 -7.91 -7.92
C ALA A 337 -27.06 -8.00 -9.41
N PRO A 338 -26.08 -7.91 -10.34
CA PRO A 338 -26.31 -8.19 -11.75
C PRO A 338 -26.97 -9.56 -11.99
N ALA A 339 -27.70 -9.67 -13.10
CA ALA A 339 -28.20 -10.97 -13.57
C ALA A 339 -27.03 -11.86 -13.99
N ASP A 340 -27.14 -13.14 -13.66
CA ASP A 340 -26.13 -14.21 -13.80
C ASP A 340 -26.96 -15.50 -13.74
N ASP A 341 -27.43 -15.93 -14.90
CA ASP A 341 -28.50 -16.93 -15.06
C ASP A 341 -27.99 -18.35 -14.83
N ASP A 342 -26.70 -18.62 -15.12
CA ASP A 342 -26.06 -19.92 -14.91
C ASP A 342 -25.22 -20.02 -13.63
N HIS A 343 -25.09 -18.91 -12.89
CA HIS A 343 -24.40 -18.83 -11.59
C HIS A 343 -22.91 -19.16 -11.67
N ASP A 344 -22.27 -18.74 -12.74
CA ASP A 344 -20.86 -19.03 -12.99
C ASP A 344 -19.90 -17.99 -12.36
N GLY A 345 -20.45 -16.85 -11.94
CA GLY A 345 -19.76 -15.72 -11.31
C GLY A 345 -19.57 -14.49 -12.20
N MET A 346 -20.00 -14.55 -13.46
CA MET A 346 -19.97 -13.48 -14.45
C MET A 346 -21.39 -12.99 -14.75
N PRO A 347 -21.63 -11.68 -14.94
CA PRO A 347 -22.94 -11.18 -15.32
C PRO A 347 -23.30 -11.48 -16.79
N ASN A 348 -24.58 -11.76 -17.06
CA ASN A 348 -25.09 -12.03 -18.42
C ASN A 348 -24.66 -10.95 -19.43
N ASP A 349 -24.74 -9.66 -19.04
CA ASP A 349 -24.37 -8.54 -19.91
C ASP A 349 -22.87 -8.52 -20.23
N TRP A 350 -22.02 -8.93 -19.26
CA TRP A 350 -20.59 -9.04 -19.46
C TRP A 350 -20.26 -10.21 -20.38
N GLU A 351 -20.89 -11.37 -20.15
CA GLU A 351 -20.73 -12.55 -20.99
C GLU A 351 -21.10 -12.29 -22.45
N LEU A 352 -22.27 -11.70 -22.71
CA LEU A 352 -22.71 -11.33 -24.04
C LEU A 352 -21.73 -10.35 -24.72
N ALA A 353 -21.18 -9.40 -23.97
CA ALA A 353 -20.17 -8.46 -24.48
C ALA A 353 -18.84 -9.15 -24.84
N HIS A 354 -18.55 -10.31 -24.27
CA HIS A 354 -17.32 -11.09 -24.49
C HIS A 354 -17.55 -12.36 -25.33
N ASN A 355 -18.70 -12.46 -26.00
CA ASN A 355 -19.09 -13.61 -26.84
C ASN A 355 -19.17 -14.95 -26.08
N LEU A 356 -19.57 -14.90 -24.82
CA LEU A 356 -19.88 -16.07 -23.99
C LEU A 356 -21.40 -16.33 -23.96
N ASN A 357 -21.80 -17.47 -23.40
CA ASN A 357 -23.20 -17.88 -23.35
C ASN A 357 -23.71 -17.83 -21.91
N PRO A 358 -24.63 -16.89 -21.57
CA PRO A 358 -25.20 -16.71 -20.22
C PRO A 358 -25.97 -17.90 -19.62
N ASN A 359 -25.97 -19.05 -20.28
CA ASN A 359 -26.63 -20.28 -19.84
C ASN A 359 -25.62 -21.45 -19.78
N ASN A 360 -24.32 -21.19 -19.82
CA ASN A 360 -23.26 -22.18 -19.89
C ASN A 360 -22.15 -21.91 -18.86
N PRO A 361 -22.28 -22.45 -17.64
CA PRO A 361 -21.41 -22.09 -16.53
C PRO A 361 -19.97 -22.61 -16.65
N ASP A 362 -19.70 -23.46 -17.67
CA ASP A 362 -18.38 -23.99 -17.94
C ASP A 362 -17.50 -23.01 -18.72
N ASP A 363 -18.09 -22.03 -19.42
CA ASP A 363 -17.31 -21.10 -20.25
C ASP A 363 -16.54 -20.04 -19.45
N ARG A 364 -16.84 -19.88 -18.16
CA ARG A 364 -15.98 -19.20 -17.17
C ARG A 364 -14.54 -19.70 -17.17
N ASN A 365 -14.34 -20.98 -17.49
CA ASN A 365 -13.03 -21.64 -17.52
C ASN A 365 -12.35 -21.55 -18.88
N ASN A 366 -13.02 -21.00 -19.91
CA ASN A 366 -12.38 -20.75 -21.19
C ASN A 366 -11.19 -19.81 -20.97
N ILE A 367 -10.12 -20.03 -21.73
CA ILE A 367 -8.95 -19.17 -21.67
C ILE A 367 -9.28 -17.86 -22.39
N GLY A 368 -9.34 -16.80 -21.60
CA GLY A 368 -9.50 -15.43 -22.01
C GLY A 368 -8.16 -14.75 -22.28
N TYR A 369 -8.16 -13.44 -22.10
CA TYR A 369 -7.01 -12.60 -22.37
C TYR A 369 -5.85 -12.88 -21.39
N GLY A 370 -4.61 -12.93 -21.90
CA GLY A 370 -3.41 -13.08 -21.07
C GLY A 370 -3.20 -14.47 -20.46
N GLY A 371 -3.95 -15.49 -20.93
CA GLY A 371 -3.87 -16.85 -20.39
C GLY A 371 -4.73 -17.10 -19.15
N TYR A 372 -5.44 -16.07 -18.67
CA TYR A 372 -6.39 -16.17 -17.56
C TYR A 372 -7.72 -16.79 -18.00
N THR A 373 -8.43 -17.40 -17.06
CA THR A 373 -9.83 -17.84 -17.28
C THR A 373 -10.75 -16.64 -17.51
N GLN A 374 -11.87 -16.81 -18.21
CA GLN A 374 -12.84 -15.72 -18.41
C GLN A 374 -13.34 -15.14 -17.08
N LEU A 375 -13.50 -15.97 -16.04
CA LEU A 375 -13.84 -15.49 -14.69
C LEU A 375 -12.77 -14.54 -14.14
N GLU A 376 -11.49 -14.92 -14.21
CA GLU A 376 -10.40 -14.06 -13.78
C GLU A 376 -10.31 -12.79 -14.63
N VAL A 377 -10.58 -12.87 -15.93
CA VAL A 377 -10.65 -11.70 -16.80
C VAL A 377 -11.73 -10.75 -16.31
N TYR A 378 -12.94 -11.25 -16.09
CA TYR A 378 -14.05 -10.47 -15.54
C TYR A 378 -13.65 -9.80 -14.21
N LEU A 379 -13.12 -10.56 -13.25
CA LEU A 379 -12.74 -10.07 -11.93
C LEU A 379 -11.73 -8.91 -11.97
N ASN A 380 -10.79 -8.93 -12.92
CA ASN A 380 -9.82 -7.86 -13.11
C ASN A 380 -10.39 -6.68 -13.92
N THR A 381 -11.36 -6.89 -14.81
CA THR A 381 -12.04 -5.75 -15.48
C THR A 381 -12.78 -4.84 -14.48
N LEU A 382 -13.28 -5.41 -13.38
CA LEU A 382 -13.95 -4.66 -12.31
C LEU A 382 -13.01 -3.69 -11.57
N THR A 383 -11.70 -3.92 -11.61
CA THR A 383 -10.71 -3.10 -10.90
C THR A 383 -10.21 -1.93 -11.72
N GLY A 384 -10.61 -1.84 -12.99
CA GLY A 384 -10.01 -0.92 -13.95
C GLY A 384 -8.59 -1.35 -14.37
N GLU A 385 -8.12 -2.51 -13.93
CA GLU A 385 -6.88 -3.11 -14.41
C GLU A 385 -7.11 -3.57 -15.84
N ILE A 386 -6.44 -2.91 -16.79
CA ILE A 386 -6.31 -3.45 -18.14
C ILE A 386 -5.40 -4.64 -18.01
N ILE A 387 -5.95 -5.86 -18.11
CA ILE A 387 -5.12 -7.05 -18.27
C ILE A 387 -4.35 -6.81 -19.57
N THR A 388 -3.03 -6.63 -19.47
CA THR A 388 -2.14 -6.57 -20.63
C THR A 388 -1.30 -7.84 -20.60
N HIS A 389 -1.26 -8.58 -21.70
CA HIS A 389 -0.45 -9.79 -21.83
C HIS A 389 1.00 -9.41 -21.59
N ILE A 390 1.61 -9.90 -20.51
CA ILE A 390 3.04 -9.76 -20.28
C ILE A 390 3.70 -10.98 -20.91
N ASP A 391 4.10 -10.84 -22.17
CA ASP A 391 5.28 -11.55 -22.68
C ASP A 391 6.40 -10.51 -22.65
N ASP A 392 7.39 -10.73 -21.79
CA ASP A 392 8.69 -10.05 -21.69
C ASP A 392 8.83 -8.56 -22.11
N ARG A 393 9.10 -7.71 -21.11
CA ARG A 393 9.76 -6.38 -21.22
C ARG A 393 9.02 -5.27 -21.97
N ILE A 394 7.89 -4.80 -21.45
CA ILE A 394 7.40 -3.45 -21.78
C ILE A 394 7.57 -2.55 -20.56
N ALA A 395 8.61 -1.71 -20.60
CA ALA A 395 8.77 -0.60 -19.68
C ALA A 395 7.46 0.21 -19.62
N TYR A 396 6.94 0.48 -18.43
CA TYR A 396 5.79 1.37 -18.20
C TYR A 396 5.80 2.55 -19.19
N GLN A 397 4.79 2.59 -20.04
CA GLN A 397 4.68 3.51 -21.16
C GLN A 397 3.59 4.54 -20.80
N PRO A 398 3.91 5.70 -20.23
CA PRO A 398 2.89 6.71 -19.97
C PRO A 398 2.27 7.19 -21.28
N GLU A 399 0.94 7.19 -21.41
CA GLU A 399 0.26 7.57 -22.65
C GLU A 399 -0.19 9.06 -22.68
N GLU A 400 -0.03 9.77 -21.57
CA GLU A 400 -0.49 11.15 -21.43
C GLU A 400 0.64 12.18 -21.24
N PHE A 401 0.41 13.39 -21.76
CA PHE A 401 1.26 14.56 -21.52
C PHE A 401 0.73 15.29 -20.28
N ILE A 402 1.37 15.08 -19.13
CA ILE A 402 0.87 15.54 -17.83
C ILE A 402 1.84 16.56 -17.21
N LEU A 403 1.28 17.60 -16.59
CA LEU A 403 1.99 18.47 -15.65
C LEU A 403 1.35 18.31 -14.27
N GLY A 404 2.11 17.80 -13.30
CA GLY A 404 1.68 17.63 -11.92
C GLY A 404 1.63 18.95 -11.15
N GLN A 405 0.83 18.98 -10.07
CA GLN A 405 0.88 20.09 -9.11
C GLN A 405 2.23 20.06 -8.39
N ASN A 406 2.90 21.21 -8.29
CA ASN A 406 4.18 21.29 -7.60
C ASN A 406 3.97 20.96 -6.11
N TYR A 407 4.93 20.25 -5.51
CA TYR A 407 4.88 19.89 -4.10
C TYR A 407 6.24 20.16 -3.42
N PRO A 408 6.26 20.80 -2.25
CA PRO A 408 5.11 21.41 -1.55
C PRO A 408 4.53 22.63 -2.31
N ASN A 409 3.28 23.01 -2.02
CA ASN A 409 2.64 24.26 -2.45
C ASN A 409 1.60 24.74 -1.41
N PRO A 410 1.82 25.84 -0.67
CA PRO A 410 2.97 26.76 -0.75
C PRO A 410 4.31 26.12 -0.38
N PHE A 411 5.43 26.70 -0.83
CA PHE A 411 6.78 26.15 -0.60
C PHE A 411 7.77 27.19 -0.05
N ASN A 412 8.80 26.70 0.66
CA ASN A 412 9.91 27.49 1.17
C ASN A 412 11.16 26.60 1.40
N PRO A 413 12.34 26.88 0.80
CA PRO A 413 12.57 27.72 -0.38
C PRO A 413 12.34 26.96 -1.70
N SER A 414 12.15 25.62 -1.65
CA SER A 414 12.12 24.77 -2.84
C SER A 414 10.83 23.96 -3.01
N THR A 415 10.48 23.70 -4.27
CA THR A 415 9.37 22.83 -4.69
C THR A 415 9.79 21.93 -5.84
N THR A 416 9.16 20.77 -5.95
CA THR A 416 9.38 19.81 -7.03
C THR A 416 8.21 19.87 -8.00
N ILE A 417 8.52 19.95 -9.30
CA ILE A 417 7.57 19.92 -10.41
C ILE A 417 7.71 18.57 -11.11
N ASN A 418 6.67 17.74 -11.05
CA ASN A 418 6.61 16.47 -11.75
C ASN A 418 5.87 16.63 -13.09
N PHE A 419 6.34 15.95 -14.13
CA PHE A 419 5.70 15.93 -15.44
C PHE A 419 5.95 14.62 -16.18
N THR A 420 5.03 14.28 -17.09
CA THR A 420 5.04 13.01 -17.83
C THR A 420 4.99 13.28 -19.33
N LEU A 421 5.82 12.56 -20.08
CA LEU A 421 5.91 12.65 -21.53
C LEU A 421 5.49 11.33 -22.18
N PRO A 422 4.53 11.33 -23.14
CA PRO A 422 4.04 10.12 -23.77
C PRO A 422 4.85 9.68 -24.99
N LYS A 423 5.85 10.48 -25.37
CA LYS A 423 6.77 10.22 -26.48
C LYS A 423 8.06 11.00 -26.24
N SER A 424 9.14 10.56 -26.88
CA SER A 424 10.39 11.31 -26.88
C SER A 424 10.22 12.62 -27.65
N GLU A 425 10.47 13.75 -27.00
CA GLU A 425 10.39 15.06 -27.63
C GLU A 425 11.20 16.14 -26.88
N ASN A 426 11.43 17.28 -27.55
CA ASN A 426 11.99 18.45 -26.89
C ASN A 426 10.92 19.12 -26.01
N VAL A 427 11.28 19.36 -24.75
CA VAL A 427 10.36 19.92 -23.75
C VAL A 427 10.97 21.07 -22.98
N GLN A 428 10.12 22.00 -22.56
CA GLN A 428 10.50 23.14 -21.74
C GLN A 428 9.67 23.22 -20.47
N ILE A 429 10.33 23.43 -19.33
CA ILE A 429 9.70 23.87 -18.09
C ILE A 429 10.14 25.31 -17.83
N LEU A 430 9.17 26.22 -17.87
CA LEU A 430 9.37 27.66 -17.69
C LEU A 430 8.60 28.16 -16.48
N ILE A 431 9.20 29.07 -15.72
CA ILE A 431 8.57 29.75 -14.58
C ILE A 431 8.30 31.20 -14.92
N PHE A 432 7.13 31.69 -14.52
CA PHE A 432 6.66 33.05 -14.77
C PHE A 432 6.18 33.72 -13.49
N ASP A 433 6.34 35.03 -13.40
CA ASP A 433 5.65 35.85 -12.40
C ASP A 433 4.17 36.07 -12.76
N GLN A 434 3.43 36.74 -11.88
CA GLN A 434 2.02 37.10 -12.08
C GLN A 434 1.76 38.04 -13.27
N LEU A 435 2.80 38.66 -13.84
CA LEU A 435 2.73 39.53 -15.02
C LEU A 435 3.14 38.80 -16.30
N GLY A 436 3.40 37.49 -16.23
CA GLY A 436 3.77 36.65 -17.36
C GLY A 436 5.23 36.79 -17.79
N ARG A 437 6.09 37.44 -16.98
CA ARG A 437 7.53 37.56 -17.28
C ARG A 437 8.23 36.28 -16.90
N THR A 438 9.10 35.77 -17.77
CA THR A 438 9.90 34.58 -17.48
C THR A 438 10.90 34.86 -16.37
N ILE A 439 10.87 34.04 -15.33
CA ILE A 439 11.74 34.10 -14.16
C ILE A 439 12.89 33.10 -14.27
N LYS A 440 12.58 31.88 -14.69
CA LYS A 440 13.53 30.78 -14.75
C LYS A 440 13.15 29.82 -15.88
N LYS A 441 14.16 29.34 -16.61
CA LYS A 441 14.04 28.15 -17.45
C LYS A 441 14.68 26.98 -16.71
N LEU A 442 13.87 25.98 -16.36
CA LEU A 442 14.30 24.80 -15.61
C LEU A 442 14.73 23.64 -16.50
N VAL A 443 14.02 23.46 -17.62
CA VAL A 443 14.26 22.38 -18.58
C VAL A 443 14.12 22.98 -19.98
N ASP A 444 15.02 22.60 -20.90
CA ASP A 444 14.98 22.94 -22.32
C ASP A 444 15.87 21.95 -23.10
N GLU A 445 15.41 20.71 -23.18
CA GLU A 445 16.19 19.61 -23.75
C GLU A 445 15.28 18.53 -24.34
N ASN A 446 15.86 17.63 -25.14
CA ASN A 446 15.16 16.45 -25.61
C ASN A 446 15.08 15.41 -24.49
N LYS A 447 13.87 15.00 -24.14
CA LYS A 447 13.63 13.95 -23.15
C LYS A 447 12.91 12.78 -23.81
N GLY A 448 13.23 11.57 -23.35
CA GLY A 448 12.53 10.37 -23.76
C GLY A 448 11.07 10.37 -23.32
N LYS A 449 10.33 9.34 -23.74
CA LYS A 449 9.06 8.98 -23.09
C LYS A 449 9.34 8.58 -21.65
N GLY A 450 8.54 9.05 -20.70
CA GLY A 450 8.71 8.74 -19.28
C GLY A 450 8.23 9.83 -18.32
N GLU A 451 8.46 9.61 -17.05
CA GLU A 451 8.17 10.56 -15.97
C GLU A 451 9.44 11.28 -15.53
N TYR A 452 9.29 12.55 -15.18
CA TYR A 452 10.39 13.44 -14.85
C TYR A 452 10.03 14.35 -13.69
N SER A 453 11.03 14.71 -12.89
CA SER A 453 10.91 15.70 -11.83
C SER A 453 11.99 16.77 -11.98
N VAL A 454 11.65 18.01 -11.64
CA VAL A 454 12.60 19.12 -11.61
C VAL A 454 12.34 20.02 -10.41
N VAL A 455 13.40 20.45 -9.74
CA VAL A 455 13.32 21.27 -8.52
C VAL A 455 13.50 22.75 -8.87
N TRP A 456 12.67 23.60 -8.27
CA TRP A 456 12.89 25.05 -8.24
C TRP A 456 13.12 25.52 -6.81
N SER A 457 14.21 26.25 -6.57
CA SER A 457 14.60 26.80 -5.25
C SER A 457 14.24 28.28 -5.06
N GLY A 458 13.33 28.82 -5.88
CA GLY A 458 12.92 30.22 -5.80
C GLY A 458 14.02 31.20 -6.23
N ILE A 459 14.82 30.84 -7.24
CA ILE A 459 15.85 31.70 -7.86
C ILE A 459 15.52 31.98 -9.33
N ASN A 460 15.95 33.12 -9.85
CA ASN A 460 15.81 33.49 -11.26
C ASN A 460 16.98 32.99 -12.13
N ASP A 461 17.01 33.34 -13.41
CA ASP A 461 18.10 32.97 -14.32
C ASP A 461 19.45 33.66 -14.02
N ALA A 462 19.46 34.79 -13.32
CA ALA A 462 20.68 35.43 -12.84
C ALA A 462 21.25 34.77 -11.56
N GLY A 463 20.52 33.81 -10.97
CA GLY A 463 20.89 33.16 -9.71
C GLY A 463 20.41 33.92 -8.47
N ASP A 464 19.71 35.04 -8.66
CA ASP A 464 19.18 35.84 -7.55
C ASP A 464 17.88 35.24 -7.03
N PRO A 465 17.65 35.28 -5.71
CA PRO A 465 16.37 34.87 -5.15
C PRO A 465 15.21 35.79 -5.56
N VAL A 466 14.03 35.20 -5.75
CA VAL A 466 12.80 35.95 -6.04
C VAL A 466 11.93 36.15 -4.80
N SER A 467 11.06 37.16 -4.81
CA SER A 467 10.21 37.52 -3.67
C SER A 467 9.09 36.51 -3.40
N SER A 468 8.59 36.45 -2.17
CA SER A 468 7.35 35.73 -1.83
C SER A 468 6.21 36.17 -2.75
N GLY A 469 5.39 35.22 -3.20
CA GLY A 469 4.30 35.53 -4.14
C GLY A 469 3.80 34.35 -4.95
N ILE A 470 2.87 34.66 -5.85
CA ILE A 470 2.29 33.71 -6.80
C ILE A 470 3.18 33.65 -8.05
N TYR A 471 3.51 32.43 -8.46
CA TYR A 471 4.20 32.13 -9.69
C TYR A 471 3.42 31.10 -10.49
N TYR A 472 3.71 31.03 -11.78
CA TYR A 472 3.16 30.03 -12.69
C TYR A 472 4.31 29.24 -13.29
N TYR A 473 4.10 27.95 -13.51
CA TYR A 473 5.02 27.14 -14.28
C TYR A 473 4.31 26.45 -15.42
N THR A 474 5.01 26.31 -16.53
CA THR A 474 4.47 25.77 -17.77
C THR A 474 5.36 24.66 -18.29
N LEU A 475 4.75 23.54 -18.63
CA LEU A 475 5.31 22.51 -19.50
C LEU A 475 4.91 22.80 -20.94
N LYS A 476 5.90 22.93 -21.83
CA LYS A 476 5.71 23.07 -23.29
C LYS A 476 6.34 21.89 -24.01
N SER A 477 5.65 21.40 -25.03
CA SER A 477 6.12 20.39 -25.96
C SER A 477 6.58 21.01 -27.28
N SER A 478 7.29 20.22 -28.08
CA SER A 478 7.68 20.56 -29.44
C SER A 478 6.50 20.70 -30.41
N ASP A 479 5.39 20.01 -30.12
CA ASP A 479 4.14 20.04 -30.90
C ASP A 479 3.13 21.12 -30.43
N ASN A 480 3.61 22.14 -29.70
CA ASN A 480 2.84 23.27 -29.17
C ASN A 480 1.78 22.94 -28.10
N LYS A 481 1.77 21.74 -27.53
CA LYS A 481 1.00 21.46 -26.31
C LYS A 481 1.59 22.25 -25.15
N LYS A 482 0.70 22.79 -24.31
CA LYS A 482 1.06 23.63 -23.18
C LYS A 482 0.17 23.33 -21.98
N LEU A 483 0.77 22.95 -20.87
CA LEU A 483 0.09 22.85 -19.57
C LEU A 483 0.68 23.87 -18.61
N THR A 484 -0.17 24.54 -17.82
CA THR A 484 0.25 25.58 -16.88
C THR A 484 -0.40 25.34 -15.53
N ARG A 485 0.37 25.49 -14.45
CA ARG A 485 -0.13 25.43 -13.07
C ARG A 485 0.41 26.58 -12.24
N LYS A 486 -0.25 26.83 -11.11
CA LYS A 486 0.03 27.90 -10.16
C LYS A 486 0.81 27.35 -8.97
N MET A 487 1.77 28.11 -8.46
CA MET A 487 2.51 27.83 -7.22
C MET A 487 2.66 29.08 -6.36
N ILE A 488 2.87 28.90 -5.06
CA ILE A 488 2.99 29.97 -4.06
C ILE A 488 4.32 29.81 -3.33
N LEU A 489 5.22 30.78 -3.49
CA LEU A 489 6.48 30.86 -2.74
C LEU A 489 6.25 31.66 -1.46
N LEU A 490 6.65 31.09 -0.32
CA LEU A 490 6.73 31.76 0.96
C LEU A 490 8.21 31.88 1.33
N ARG A 491 8.66 33.10 1.59
CA ARG A 491 9.95 33.42 2.19
C ARG A 491 9.77 34.35 3.37
#